data_AF-A0A914PNG2-F1
#
_entry.id   AF-A0A914PNG2-F1
#
_cell.length_a   1.000
_cell.length_b   1.000
_cell.length_c   1.000
_cell.angle_alpha   90.00
_cell.angle_beta   90.00
_cell.angle_gamma   90.00
#
_symmetry.space_group_name_H-M   'P 1'
#
loop_
_entity.id
_entity.type
_entity.pdbx_description
1 polymer ?
#
loop_
_entity_poly.entity_id
_entity_poly.type
_entity_poly.pdbx_seq_one_letter_code
_entity_poly.pdbx_strand_id
1 'polypeptide(L)'
;MSRPTIVHCVDGCGKIGTLVYIEVLLMQLLRGTENYEHPFLPCAVFVRLQRRYAIENYMQYLYACRVLLHFVQSFIESKFHRYILGYSFADSGFIGRFEDLLQTWDQRTIVQ
;
A
#
# COMPACT_ATOMS: atom_id res chain seq x y z
N MET A 1 0.12 -23.75 18.45
CA MET A 1 0.11 -22.46 19.19
C MET A 1 0.84 -21.43 18.35
N SER A 2 0.11 -20.48 17.75
CA SER A 2 0.74 -19.35 17.06
C SER A 2 1.00 -18.24 18.08
N ARG A 3 2.25 -17.77 18.19
CA ARG A 3 2.63 -16.65 19.06
C ARG A 3 2.58 -15.36 18.25
N PRO A 4 2.22 -14.21 18.86
CA PRO A 4 2.23 -12.94 18.15
C PRO A 4 3.66 -12.56 17.73
N THR A 5 3.84 -12.10 16.50
CA THR A 5 5.12 -11.60 16.00
C THR A 5 5.32 -10.16 16.48
N ILE A 6 6.46 -9.90 17.13
CA ILE A 6 6.82 -8.56 17.60
C ILE A 6 7.57 -7.85 16.48
N VAL A 7 7.07 -6.69 16.07
CA VAL A 7 7.69 -5.85 15.04
C VAL A 7 7.80 -4.44 15.58
N HIS A 8 8.99 -3.83 15.52
CA HIS A 8 9.24 -2.49 16.02
C HIS A 8 10.23 -1.72 15.13
N CYS A 9 10.16 -0.39 15.21
CA CYS A 9 11.10 0.53 14.58
C CYS A 9 11.55 1.54 15.66
N VAL A 10 11.95 2.75 15.28
CA VAL A 10 12.36 3.82 16.20
C VAL A 10 11.16 4.34 16.99
N ASP A 11 10.16 4.90 16.30
CA ASP A 11 8.89 5.32 16.94
C ASP A 11 7.85 4.20 17.00
N GLY A 12 8.11 3.10 16.28
CA GLY A 12 7.24 1.93 16.23
C GLY A 12 5.85 2.15 15.60
N CYS A 13 5.56 3.35 15.07
CA CYS A 13 4.23 3.73 14.58
C CYS A 13 4.14 3.85 13.05
N GLY A 14 5.03 4.63 12.42
CA GLY A 14 4.97 4.89 10.97
C GLY A 14 5.30 3.67 10.10
N LYS A 15 6.60 3.32 10.00
CA LYS A 15 7.09 2.23 9.13
C LYS A 15 6.48 0.88 9.48
N ILE A 16 6.39 0.56 10.77
CA ILE A 16 5.78 -0.69 11.24
C ILE A 16 4.28 -0.70 11.01
N GLY A 17 3.59 0.41 11.25
CA GLY A 17 2.16 0.53 10.93
C GLY A 17 1.88 0.30 9.44
N THR A 18 2.80 0.69 8.57
CA THR A 18 2.69 0.45 7.12
C THR A 18 2.89 -1.02 6.78
N LEU A 19 3.85 -1.70 7.43
CA LEU A 19 4.06 -3.14 7.25
C LEU A 19 2.82 -3.94 7.67
N VAL A 20 2.30 -3.69 8.87
CA VAL A 20 1.08 -4.34 9.39
C VAL A 20 -0.13 -4.02 8.51
N TYR A 21 -0.22 -2.80 7.99
CA TYR A 21 -1.28 -2.42 7.06
C TYR A 21 -1.24 -3.20 5.74
N ILE A 22 -0.06 -3.42 5.16
CA ILE A 22 0.10 -4.25 3.96
C ILE A 22 -0.35 -5.69 4.24
N GLU A 23 0.02 -6.24 5.40
CA GLU A 23 -0.40 -7.59 5.79
C GLU A 23 -1.92 -7.71 5.94
N VAL A 24 -2.56 -6.75 6.61
CA VAL A 24 -4.03 -6.70 6.75
C VAL A 24 -4.71 -6.61 5.39
N LEU A 25 -4.22 -5.75 4.49
CA LEU A 25 -4.73 -5.65 3.12
C LEU A 25 -4.62 -6.98 2.37
N LEU A 26 -3.47 -7.65 2.48
CA LEU A 26 -3.22 -8.92 1.81
C LEU A 26 -4.13 -10.02 2.36
N MET A 27 -4.33 -10.07 3.68
CA MET A 27 -5.25 -11.01 4.31
C MET A 27 -6.70 -10.77 3.87
N GLN A 28 -7.13 -9.52 3.76
CA GLN A 28 -8.47 -9.18 3.27
C GLN A 28 -8.67 -9.59 1.81
N LEU A 29 -7.62 -9.42 0.98
CA LEU A 29 -7.60 -9.86 -0.41
C LEU A 29 -7.70 -11.39 -0.51
N LEU A 30 -6.83 -12.12 0.19
CA LEU A 30 -6.75 -13.59 0.15
C LEU A 30 -7.99 -14.27 0.74
N ARG A 31 -8.62 -13.65 1.73
CA ARG A 31 -9.84 -14.17 2.36
C ARG A 31 -11.08 -13.97 1.50
N GLY A 32 -11.02 -13.17 0.45
CA GLY A 32 -12.13 -12.95 -0.48
C GLY A 32 -13.26 -12.12 0.12
N THR A 33 -12.97 -10.89 0.56
CA THR A 33 -14.02 -10.00 1.08
C THR A 33 -15.05 -9.64 -0.01
N GLU A 34 -16.34 -9.66 0.31
CA GLU A 34 -17.41 -9.40 -0.68
C GLU A 34 -17.47 -7.92 -1.12
N ASN A 35 -16.88 -7.01 -0.34
CA ASN A 35 -16.91 -5.56 -0.58
C ASN A 35 -15.56 -5.04 -1.09
N TYR A 36 -15.34 -5.13 -2.40
CA TYR A 36 -14.12 -4.66 -3.06
C TYR A 36 -14.13 -3.17 -3.45
N GLU A 37 -15.20 -2.43 -3.19
CA GLU A 37 -15.29 -1.05 -3.71
C GLU A 37 -14.13 -0.18 -3.20
N HIS A 38 -13.78 -0.29 -1.92
CA HIS A 38 -12.65 0.46 -1.34
C HIS A 38 -11.95 -0.31 -0.20
N PRO A 39 -11.09 -1.31 -0.47
CA PRO A 39 -10.43 -2.10 0.60
C PRO A 39 -9.41 -1.28 1.41
N PHE A 40 -8.86 -0.20 0.84
CA PHE A 40 -7.77 0.56 1.45
C PHE A 40 -8.19 1.37 2.68
N LEU A 41 -9.33 2.06 2.61
CA LEU A 41 -9.83 2.95 3.67
C LEU A 41 -10.21 2.18 4.95
N PRO A 42 -11.04 1.12 4.90
CA PRO A 42 -11.40 0.32 6.08
C PRO A 42 -10.18 -0.32 6.74
N CYS A 43 -9.24 -0.83 5.95
CA CYS A 43 -8.01 -1.42 6.49
C CYS A 43 -7.16 -0.35 7.21
N ALA A 44 -7.06 0.87 6.66
CA ALA A 44 -6.26 1.94 7.27
C ALA A 44 -6.90 2.40 8.59
N VAL A 45 -8.22 2.50 8.63
CA VAL A 45 -8.98 2.80 9.85
C VAL A 45 -8.79 1.68 10.88
N PHE A 46 -8.89 0.42 10.48
CA PHE A 46 -8.69 -0.74 11.36
C PHE A 46 -7.31 -0.72 12.05
N VAL A 47 -6.24 -0.50 11.28
CA VAL A 47 -4.88 -0.45 11.84
C VAL A 47 -4.71 0.76 12.76
N ARG A 48 -5.30 1.91 12.41
CA ARG A 48 -5.26 3.12 13.26
C ARG A 48 -6.07 3.00 14.54
N LEU A 49 -7.12 2.18 14.56
CA LEU A 49 -7.88 1.86 15.78
C LEU A 49 -7.06 1.00 16.74
N GLN A 50 -6.24 0.08 16.23
CA GLN A 50 -5.35 -0.73 17.06
C GLN A 50 -4.15 0.05 17.59
N ARG A 51 -3.59 0.95 16.79
CA ARG A 51 -2.45 1.80 17.18
C ARG A 51 -2.58 3.20 16.60
N ARG A 52 -2.69 4.19 17.49
CA ARG A 52 -2.74 5.61 17.12
C ARG A 52 -1.51 5.98 16.27
N TYR A 53 -1.71 6.81 15.25
CA TYR A 53 -0.68 7.25 14.30
C TYR A 53 -0.05 6.14 13.44
N ALA A 54 -0.72 5.00 13.26
CA ALA A 54 -0.33 4.06 12.22
C ALA A 54 -0.50 4.70 10.83
N ILE A 55 0.53 4.54 9.97
CA ILE A 55 0.65 5.20 8.65
C ILE A 55 0.69 6.72 8.82
N GLU A 56 1.88 7.23 9.11
CA GLU A 56 2.12 8.63 9.46
C GLU A 56 2.07 9.52 8.22
N ASN A 57 2.73 9.09 7.15
CA ASN A 57 2.92 9.88 5.93
C ASN A 57 2.06 9.36 4.78
N TYR A 58 1.65 10.26 3.90
CA TYR A 58 0.90 9.87 2.69
C TYR A 58 1.73 8.99 1.74
N MET A 59 3.05 9.13 1.75
CA MET A 59 3.95 8.26 0.98
C MET A 59 3.92 6.81 1.46
N GLN A 60 3.79 6.60 2.77
CA GLN A 60 3.64 5.26 3.34
C GLN A 60 2.30 4.63 2.89
N TYR A 61 1.24 5.43 2.84
CA TYR A 61 -0.05 5.00 2.33
C TYR A 61 0.02 4.60 0.84
N LEU A 62 0.60 5.46 0.00
CA LEU A 62 0.78 5.18 -1.43
C LEU A 62 1.70 3.98 -1.68
N TYR A 63 2.75 3.82 -0.88
CA TYR A 63 3.64 2.66 -0.94
C TYR A 63 2.88 1.35 -0.71
N ALA A 64 2.00 1.30 0.30
CA ALA A 64 1.17 0.14 0.57
C ALA A 64 0.23 -0.19 -0.61
N CYS A 65 -0.38 0.84 -1.23
CA CYS A 65 -1.18 0.67 -2.45
C CYS A 65 -0.36 0.07 -3.60
N ARG A 66 0.86 0.57 -3.82
CA ARG A 66 1.77 0.06 -4.85
C ARG A 66 2.14 -1.40 -4.63
N VAL A 67 2.47 -1.78 -3.39
CA VAL A 67 2.83 -3.17 -3.04
C VAL A 67 1.64 -4.10 -3.33
N LEU A 68 0.42 -3.69 -2.95
CA LEU A 68 -0.77 -4.50 -3.22
C LEU A 68 -1.03 -4.65 -4.72
N LEU A 69 -0.89 -3.58 -5.50
CA LEU A 69 -1.04 -3.62 -6.97
C LEU A 69 0.00 -4.54 -7.62
N HIS A 70 1.26 -4.49 -7.19
CA HIS A 70 2.31 -5.40 -7.68
C HIS A 70 2.02 -6.87 -7.32
N PHE A 71 1.50 -7.12 -6.11
CA PHE A 71 1.10 -8.46 -5.71
C PHE A 71 -0.02 -8.98 -6.60
N VAL A 72 -1.12 -8.22 -6.75
CA VAL A 72 -2.26 -8.60 -7.59
C VAL A 72 -1.88 -8.78 -9.05
N GLN A 73 -0.98 -7.95 -9.58
CA GLN A 73 -0.46 -8.07 -10.95
C GLN A 73 0.13 -9.46 -11.23
N SER A 74 0.77 -10.09 -10.23
CA SER A 74 1.33 -11.44 -10.38
C SER A 74 0.27 -12.52 -10.58
N PHE A 75 -0.98 -12.28 -10.14
CA PHE A 75 -2.09 -13.23 -10.29
C PHE A 75 -2.92 -12.99 -11.56
N ILE A 76 -2.71 -11.87 -12.26
CA ILE A 76 -3.42 -11.53 -13.49
C ILE A 76 -2.63 -12.05 -14.69
N GLU A 77 -3.00 -13.24 -15.18
CA GLU A 77 -2.41 -13.86 -16.39
C GLU A 77 -2.95 -13.25 -17.70
N SER A 78 -4.12 -12.62 -17.65
CA SER A 78 -4.79 -12.11 -18.86
C SER A 78 -4.18 -10.79 -19.35
N LYS A 79 -3.63 -10.78 -20.58
CA LYS A 79 -3.00 -9.61 -21.21
C LYS A 79 -3.91 -8.37 -21.28
N PHE A 80 -5.22 -8.57 -21.41
CA PHE A 80 -6.21 -7.49 -21.50
C PHE A 80 -6.35 -6.71 -20.18
N HIS A 81 -6.30 -7.41 -19.04
CA HIS A 81 -6.36 -6.80 -17.72
C HIS A 81 -5.07 -6.03 -17.40
N ARG A 82 -3.91 -6.54 -17.83
CA ARG A 82 -2.63 -5.80 -17.76
C ARG A 82 -2.67 -4.48 -18.55
N TYR A 83 -3.34 -4.49 -19.70
CA TYR A 83 -3.49 -3.30 -20.55
C TYR A 83 -4.39 -2.25 -19.88
N ILE A 84 -5.57 -2.63 -19.37
CA ILE A 84 -6.51 -1.72 -18.69
C ILE A 84 -5.92 -1.13 -17.39
N LEU A 85 -5.11 -1.90 -16.67
CA LEU A 85 -4.40 -1.43 -15.46
C LEU A 85 -3.24 -0.48 -15.76
N GLY A 86 -2.93 -0.20 -17.04
CA GLY A 86 -1.89 0.76 -17.43
C GLY A 86 -0.46 0.22 -17.33
N TYR A 87 -0.26 -1.10 -17.16
CA TYR A 87 1.08 -1.71 -17.07
C TYR A 87 1.83 -1.78 -18.42
N SER A 88 1.21 -1.34 -19.52
CA SER A 88 1.73 -1.54 -20.89
C SER A 88 2.58 -0.39 -21.43
N PHE A 89 2.50 0.81 -20.86
CA PHE A 89 3.40 1.92 -21.17
C PHE A 89 4.01 2.42 -19.87
N ALA A 90 5.34 2.41 -19.80
CA ALA A 90 6.09 2.78 -18.59
C ALA A 90 5.74 4.20 -18.06
N ASP A 91 5.23 5.05 -18.94
CA ASP A 91 4.88 6.46 -18.66
C ASP A 91 3.37 6.71 -18.46
N SER A 92 2.51 5.68 -18.49
CA SER A 92 1.05 5.87 -18.40
C SER A 92 0.44 5.15 -17.20
N GLY A 93 -0.46 5.81 -16.49
CA GLY A 93 -1.27 5.23 -15.41
C GLY A 93 -0.84 5.62 -13.99
N PHE A 94 -1.23 4.80 -13.00
CA PHE A 94 -0.96 5.06 -11.58
C PHE A 94 0.54 5.08 -11.24
N ILE A 95 1.35 4.32 -12.00
CA ILE A 95 2.80 4.18 -11.76
C ILE A 95 3.55 5.45 -12.13
N GLY A 96 3.35 5.99 -13.34
CA GLY A 96 3.99 7.25 -13.76
C GLY A 96 3.62 8.42 -12.82
N ARG A 97 2.33 8.55 -12.48
CA ARG A 97 1.88 9.58 -11.53
C ARG A 97 2.43 9.40 -10.12
N PHE A 98 2.73 8.17 -9.70
CA PHE A 98 3.39 7.88 -8.44
C PHE A 98 4.88 8.25 -8.48
N GLU A 99 5.57 8.00 -9.60
CA GLU A 99 6.95 8.44 -9.80
C GLU A 99 7.06 9.98 -9.83
N ASP A 100 6.12 10.68 -10.46
CA ASP A 100 6.03 12.15 -10.37
C ASP A 100 5.85 12.63 -8.92
N LEU A 101 4.99 11.96 -8.16
CA LEU A 101 4.77 12.27 -6.74
C LEU A 101 6.03 12.03 -5.90
N LEU A 102 6.81 10.99 -6.21
CA LEU A 102 8.09 10.70 -5.56
C LEU A 102 9.13 11.78 -5.88
N GLN A 103 9.29 12.15 -7.15
CA GLN A 103 10.22 13.21 -7.56
C GLN A 103 9.87 14.55 -6.90
N THR A 104 8.58 14.88 -6.86
CA THR A 104 8.10 16.12 -6.20
C THR A 104 8.37 16.10 -4.69
N TRP A 105 8.31 14.92 -4.05
CA TRP A 105 8.61 14.78 -2.62
C TRP A 105 10.09 14.96 -2.30
N ASP A 106 10.95 14.31 -3.07
CA ASP A 106 12.40 14.36 -2.88
C ASP A 106 12.87 15.83 -2.93
N GLN A 107 12.36 16.59 -3.92
CA GLN A 107 12.61 18.02 -4.03
C GLN A 107 12.12 18.85 -2.83
N ARG A 108 10.98 18.51 -2.22
CA ARG A 108 10.46 19.23 -1.05
C ARG A 108 11.23 18.91 0.23
N THR A 109 11.78 17.70 0.33
CA THR A 109 12.53 17.25 1.50
C THR A 109 13.92 17.90 1.57
N ILE A 110 14.50 18.25 0.42
CA ILE A 110 15.82 18.91 0.31
C ILE A 110 15.74 20.42 0.64
N VAL A 111 14.55 21.02 0.54
CA VAL A 111 14.33 22.48 0.74
C VAL A 111 13.94 22.82 2.19
N GLN A 112 13.79 21.82 3.07
CA GLN A 112 13.56 22.00 4.51
C GLN A 112 14.82 21.67 5.29
#